data_AF-A0A2V8RPK9-F1
#
_entry.id   AF-A0A2V8RPK9-F1
#
_cell.length_a   1.000
_cell.length_b   1.000
_cell.length_c   1.000
_cell.angle_alpha   90.00
_cell.angle_beta   90.00
_cell.angle_gamma   90.00
#
_symmetry.space_group_name_H-M   'P 1'
#
loop_
_entity.id
_entity.type
_entity.pdbx_description
1 polymer ?
#
loop_
_entity_poly.entity_id
_entity_poly.type
_entity_poly.pdbx_seq_one_letter_code
_entity_poly.pdbx_strand_id
1 'polypeptide(L)'
;MRSQALITDMNQPLGRAVGNAVEVRECIELLRGEFDEGARPVLDLSIELAARMVVLSHLESSVEKARARIQQVHTSGAALECFQKNVAAQGGDPRVCDDPAGVLPLTDKVFKVESARSGFVRRINTEEVGHAIAEAGGGRVRVEDQIDPAVGFVSEVKIGDEVRPSDMIGSVYCADLNRGQVAAARIQAAYEIGDQSPELLLLIKEVIDG
;
A
#
# COMPACT_ATOMS: atom_id res chain seq x y z
N MET A 1 22.78 15.55 14.10
CA MET A 1 22.15 14.29 13.64
C MET A 1 22.43 14.18 12.16
N ARG A 2 22.89 13.03 11.65
CA ARG A 2 22.99 12.85 10.19
C ARG A 2 21.60 12.47 9.68
N SER A 3 21.12 13.13 8.65
CA SER A 3 19.78 12.91 8.12
C SER A 3 19.77 13.00 6.60
N GLN A 4 18.85 12.27 5.99
CA GLN A 4 18.51 12.41 4.57
C GLN A 4 16.99 12.44 4.45
N ALA A 5 16.49 13.10 3.41
CA ALA A 5 15.08 13.12 3.05
C ALA A 5 14.88 12.76 1.58
N LEU A 6 13.77 12.08 1.28
CA LEU A 6 13.38 11.73 -0.09
C LEU A 6 12.06 12.41 -0.42
N ILE A 7 11.98 13.01 -1.60
CA ILE A 7 10.70 13.45 -2.18
C ILE A 7 10.16 12.29 -3.01
N THR A 8 9.10 11.65 -2.54
CA THR A 8 8.50 10.46 -3.19
C THR A 8 7.16 10.79 -3.83
N ASP A 9 6.74 9.98 -4.80
CA ASP A 9 5.41 10.10 -5.39
C ASP A 9 4.30 9.65 -4.45
N MET A 10 3.17 10.37 -4.48
CA MET A 10 1.95 10.10 -3.73
C MET A 10 0.69 10.36 -4.59
N ASN A 11 0.83 10.36 -5.92
CA ASN A 11 -0.27 10.63 -6.85
C ASN A 11 -1.19 9.40 -7.06
N GLN A 12 -0.82 8.27 -6.48
CA GLN A 12 -1.60 7.03 -6.40
C GLN A 12 -1.25 6.31 -5.10
N PRO A 13 -2.08 5.35 -4.63
CA PRO A 13 -1.66 4.46 -3.55
C PRO A 13 -0.29 3.84 -3.87
N LEU A 14 0.65 3.92 -2.92
CA LEU A 14 2.01 3.42 -3.12
C LEU A 14 1.98 1.92 -3.47
N GLY A 15 1.32 1.14 -2.62
CA GLY A 15 0.93 -0.23 -2.90
C GLY A 15 -0.48 -0.31 -3.47
N ARG A 16 -1.12 -1.45 -3.32
CA ARG A 16 -2.51 -1.69 -3.71
C ARG A 16 -3.46 -1.43 -2.55
N ALA A 17 -3.01 -1.68 -1.32
CA ALA A 17 -3.84 -1.60 -0.14
C ALA A 17 -3.89 -0.18 0.45
N VAL A 18 -5.08 0.21 0.91
CA VAL A 18 -5.33 1.42 1.71
C VAL A 18 -6.24 1.03 2.87
N GLY A 19 -5.77 1.11 4.10
CA GLY A 19 -6.52 0.71 5.28
C GLY A 19 -5.62 0.20 6.40
N ASN A 20 -6.07 -0.80 7.16
CA ASN A 20 -5.27 -1.37 8.25
C ASN A 20 -4.92 -2.83 7.98
N ALA A 21 -5.88 -3.76 8.10
CA ALA A 21 -5.63 -5.18 7.91
C ALA A 21 -5.15 -5.49 6.47
N VAL A 22 -5.72 -4.82 5.47
CA VAL A 22 -5.32 -5.00 4.06
C VAL A 22 -3.87 -4.57 3.81
N GLU A 23 -3.37 -3.53 4.49
CA GLU A 23 -1.97 -3.07 4.37
C GLU A 23 -1.01 -4.01 5.09
N VAL A 24 -1.40 -4.54 6.26
CA VAL A 24 -0.61 -5.57 6.95
C VAL A 24 -0.49 -6.83 6.09
N ARG A 25 -1.58 -7.25 5.44
CA ARG A 25 -1.57 -8.37 4.49
C ARG A 25 -0.59 -8.11 3.35
N GLU A 26 -0.68 -6.95 2.68
CA GLU A 26 0.22 -6.58 1.59
C GLU A 26 1.69 -6.55 2.06
N CYS A 27 1.97 -6.02 3.25
CA CYS A 27 3.32 -6.04 3.83
C CYS A 27 3.87 -7.46 4.03
N ILE A 28 3.03 -8.40 4.47
CA ILE A 28 3.44 -9.81 4.67
C ILE A 28 3.66 -10.50 3.32
N GLU A 29 2.77 -10.29 2.37
CA GLU A 29 2.90 -10.76 0.97
C GLU A 29 4.21 -10.25 0.35
N LEU A 30 4.52 -8.97 0.51
CA LEU A 30 5.78 -8.36 0.10
C LEU A 30 6.99 -9.03 0.76
N LEU A 31 6.97 -9.23 2.08
CA LEU A 31 8.06 -9.86 2.83
C LEU A 31 8.28 -11.33 2.46
N ARG A 32 7.24 -12.03 2.01
CA ARG A 32 7.32 -13.41 1.49
C ARG A 32 7.79 -13.50 0.04
N GLY A 33 7.78 -12.39 -0.69
CA GLY A 33 8.01 -12.41 -2.13
C GLY A 33 6.77 -12.81 -2.95
N GLU A 34 5.58 -12.74 -2.36
CA GLU A 34 4.29 -13.15 -2.93
C GLU A 34 3.48 -11.92 -3.41
N PHE A 35 4.02 -11.11 -4.31
CA PHE A 35 3.42 -9.84 -4.70
C PHE A 35 3.42 -9.62 -6.22
N ASP A 36 2.54 -8.72 -6.68
CA ASP A 36 2.47 -8.27 -8.07
C ASP A 36 3.15 -6.90 -8.28
N GLU A 37 3.22 -6.47 -9.55
CA GLU A 37 3.82 -5.19 -9.94
C GLU A 37 3.09 -3.97 -9.33
N GLY A 38 1.83 -4.09 -8.95
CA GLY A 38 1.07 -3.03 -8.29
C GLY A 38 1.55 -2.75 -6.86
N ALA A 39 2.00 -3.77 -6.14
CA ALA A 39 2.57 -3.63 -4.79
C ALA A 39 4.08 -3.31 -4.80
N ARG A 40 4.77 -3.57 -5.92
CA ARG A 40 6.21 -3.40 -6.08
C ARG A 40 6.79 -2.05 -5.60
N PRO A 41 6.14 -0.89 -5.83
CA PRO A 41 6.67 0.40 -5.37
C PRO A 41 6.87 0.49 -3.85
N VAL A 42 6.07 -0.23 -3.04
CA VAL A 42 6.26 -0.31 -1.58
C VAL A 42 7.59 -0.96 -1.25
N LEU A 43 7.92 -2.07 -1.91
CA LEU A 43 9.18 -2.78 -1.71
C LEU A 43 10.36 -1.92 -2.16
N ASP A 44 10.29 -1.36 -3.36
CA ASP A 44 11.39 -0.57 -3.92
C ASP A 44 11.71 0.65 -3.05
N LEU A 45 10.69 1.38 -2.58
CA LEU A 45 10.88 2.51 -1.68
C LEU A 45 11.40 2.06 -0.30
N SER A 46 10.90 0.94 0.24
CA SER A 46 11.36 0.39 1.51
C SER A 46 12.84 0.00 1.46
N ILE A 47 13.28 -0.65 0.38
CA ILE A 47 14.69 -1.01 0.15
C ILE A 47 15.56 0.25 0.05
N GLU A 48 15.12 1.27 -0.69
CA GLU A 48 15.87 2.52 -0.81
C GLU A 48 16.05 3.22 0.54
N LEU A 49 14.95 3.40 1.29
CA LEU A 49 14.98 4.04 2.61
C LEU A 49 15.88 3.27 3.57
N ALA A 50 15.72 1.94 3.64
CA ALA A 50 16.54 1.10 4.50
C ALA A 50 18.03 1.14 4.09
N ALA A 51 18.35 1.15 2.80
CA ALA A 51 19.74 1.22 2.32
C ALA A 51 20.43 2.49 2.78
N ARG A 52 19.71 3.61 2.73
CA ARG A 52 20.20 4.91 3.22
C ARG A 52 20.38 4.92 4.74
N MET A 53 19.45 4.34 5.49
CA MET A 53 19.59 4.20 6.94
C MET A 53 20.82 3.38 7.33
N VAL A 54 21.12 2.30 6.60
CA VAL A 54 22.32 1.47 6.81
C VAL A 54 23.61 2.28 6.57
N VAL A 55 23.66 3.09 5.51
CA VAL A 55 24.81 3.96 5.21
C VAL A 55 24.95 5.07 6.26
N LEU A 56 23.86 5.72 6.65
CA LEU A 56 23.86 6.74 7.70
C LEU A 56 24.32 6.19 9.06
N SER A 57 24.08 4.90 9.30
CA SER A 57 24.52 4.16 10.48
C SER A 57 25.95 3.62 10.37
N HIS A 58 26.68 3.94 9.29
CA HIS A 58 28.05 3.46 9.01
C HIS A 58 28.20 1.94 8.92
N LEU A 59 27.11 1.22 8.65
CA LEU A 59 27.12 -0.24 8.52
C LEU A 59 27.49 -0.70 7.11
N GLU A 60 27.44 0.19 6.12
CA GLU A 60 27.88 -0.03 4.74
C GLU A 60 28.52 1.22 4.16
N SER A 61 29.36 1.03 3.13
CA SER A 61 30.13 2.12 2.51
C SER A 61 29.39 2.90 1.43
N SER A 62 28.30 2.35 0.87
CA SER A 62 27.51 3.01 -0.17
C SER A 62 26.08 2.48 -0.21
N VAL A 63 25.17 3.26 -0.80
CA VAL A 63 23.75 2.88 -0.92
C VAL A 63 23.60 1.64 -1.79
N GLU A 64 24.41 1.48 -2.83
CA GLU A 64 24.38 0.32 -3.73
C GLU A 64 24.69 -0.99 -3.00
N LYS A 65 25.73 -1.00 -2.16
CA LYS A 65 26.07 -2.17 -1.34
C LYS A 65 25.00 -2.46 -0.31
N ALA A 66 24.46 -1.41 0.33
CA ALA A 66 23.38 -1.55 1.29
C ALA A 66 22.11 -2.12 0.64
N ARG A 67 21.71 -1.65 -0.54
CA ARG A 67 20.60 -2.22 -1.32
C ARG A 67 20.81 -3.70 -1.61
N ALA A 68 21.99 -4.07 -2.12
CA ALA A 68 22.30 -5.46 -2.43
C ALA A 68 22.19 -6.37 -1.19
N ARG A 69 22.69 -5.90 -0.04
CA ARG A 69 22.56 -6.60 1.24
C ARG A 69 21.11 -6.71 1.71
N ILE A 70 20.32 -5.65 1.62
CA ILE A 70 18.90 -5.67 2.01
C ILE A 70 18.11 -6.61 1.10
N GLN A 71 18.38 -6.60 -0.20
CA GLN A 71 17.75 -7.52 -1.14
C GLN A 71 18.05 -8.98 -0.77
N GLN A 72 19.28 -9.31 -0.35
CA GLN A 72 19.62 -10.65 0.13
C GLN A 72 18.86 -11.02 1.42
N VAL A 73 18.70 -10.07 2.35
CA VAL A 73 17.93 -10.29 3.59
C VAL A 73 16.43 -10.50 3.29
N HIS A 74 15.90 -9.78 2.31
CA HIS A 74 14.53 -9.96 1.82
C HIS A 74 14.34 -11.33 1.16
N THR A 75 15.17 -11.67 0.16
CA THR A 75 15.01 -12.92 -0.61
C THR A 75 15.34 -14.18 0.18
N SER A 76 16.14 -14.09 1.24
CA SER A 76 16.42 -15.22 2.14
C SER A 76 15.29 -15.50 3.15
N GLY A 77 14.27 -14.64 3.24
CA GLY A 77 13.21 -14.75 4.25
C GLY A 77 13.59 -14.19 5.64
N ALA A 78 14.84 -13.79 5.85
CA ALA A 78 15.31 -13.26 7.12
C ALA A 78 14.57 -11.97 7.54
N ALA A 79 14.10 -11.16 6.58
CA ALA A 79 13.24 -10.01 6.85
C ALA A 79 11.90 -10.43 7.49
N LEU A 80 11.24 -11.45 6.94
CA LEU A 80 9.98 -11.99 7.46
C LEU A 80 10.16 -12.62 8.84
N GLU A 81 11.23 -13.39 9.05
CA GLU A 81 11.55 -13.95 10.38
C GLU A 81 11.75 -12.86 11.44
N CYS A 82 12.41 -11.75 11.06
CA CYS A 82 12.59 -10.61 11.94
C CYS A 82 11.25 -9.94 12.28
N PHE A 83 10.39 -9.77 11.28
CA PHE A 83 9.04 -9.24 11.46
C PHE A 83 8.19 -10.15 12.38
N GLN A 84 8.24 -11.47 12.19
CA GLN A 84 7.53 -12.43 13.05
C GLN A 84 7.98 -12.35 14.51
N LYS A 85 9.30 -12.23 14.75
CA LYS A 85 9.85 -12.02 16.11
C LYS A 85 9.37 -10.69 16.70
N ASN A 86 9.27 -9.64 15.89
CA ASN A 86 8.76 -8.34 16.32
C ASN A 86 7.28 -8.42 16.75
N VAL A 87 6.43 -9.07 15.93
CA VAL A 87 5.02 -9.30 16.26
C VAL A 87 4.88 -10.04 17.61
N ALA A 88 5.61 -11.14 17.78
CA ALA A 88 5.58 -11.92 19.02
C ALA A 88 6.08 -11.10 20.24
N ALA A 89 7.14 -10.32 20.07
CA ALA A 89 7.72 -9.50 21.14
C ALA A 89 6.77 -8.41 21.65
N GLN A 90 5.82 -7.97 20.82
CA GLN A 90 4.79 -6.98 21.19
C GLN A 90 3.45 -7.62 21.59
N GLY A 91 3.38 -8.95 21.71
CA GLY A 91 2.18 -9.67 22.13
C GLY A 91 1.15 -9.92 21.01
N GLY A 92 1.52 -9.71 19.75
CA GLY A 92 0.71 -10.09 18.60
C GLY A 92 0.80 -11.59 18.30
N ASP A 93 -0.06 -12.08 17.40
CA ASP A 93 -0.04 -13.47 16.95
C ASP A 93 0.94 -13.66 15.77
N PRO A 94 2.09 -14.32 15.98
CA PRO A 94 3.10 -14.50 14.93
C PRO A 94 2.63 -15.39 13.77
N ARG A 95 1.51 -16.12 13.94
CA ARG A 95 0.91 -16.89 12.84
C ARG A 95 0.42 -16.00 11.71
N VAL A 96 0.25 -14.69 11.94
CA VAL A 96 -0.09 -13.73 10.87
C VAL A 96 0.92 -13.78 9.72
N CYS A 97 2.20 -14.08 10.03
CA CYS A 97 3.26 -14.20 9.04
C CYS A 97 3.15 -15.47 8.18
N ASP A 98 2.36 -16.46 8.59
CA ASP A 98 2.14 -17.78 7.94
C ASP A 98 0.73 -17.92 7.35
N ASP A 99 -0.27 -17.34 8.00
CA ASP A 99 -1.66 -17.29 7.56
C ASP A 99 -2.27 -15.92 7.89
N PRO A 100 -1.99 -14.88 7.09
CA PRO A 100 -2.55 -13.55 7.33
C PRO A 100 -4.07 -13.55 7.21
N ALA A 101 -4.66 -14.38 6.35
CA ALA A 101 -6.10 -14.46 6.16
C ALA A 101 -6.84 -15.04 7.38
N GLY A 102 -6.25 -16.04 8.04
CA GLY A 102 -6.83 -16.64 9.25
C GLY A 102 -6.62 -15.84 10.54
N VAL A 103 -5.73 -14.84 10.53
CA VAL A 103 -5.38 -14.05 11.72
C VAL A 103 -5.88 -12.61 11.65
N LEU A 104 -5.81 -11.97 10.48
CA LEU A 104 -6.24 -10.59 10.32
C LEU A 104 -7.77 -10.49 10.30
N PRO A 105 -8.36 -9.43 10.89
CA PRO A 105 -9.80 -9.25 10.95
C PRO A 105 -10.32 -8.70 9.61
N LEU A 106 -10.19 -9.43 8.51
CA LEU A 106 -10.75 -9.02 7.22
C LEU A 106 -12.22 -9.43 7.12
N THR A 107 -13.05 -8.56 6.54
CA THR A 107 -14.47 -8.85 6.28
C THR A 107 -14.65 -9.49 4.91
N ASP A 108 -15.51 -10.49 4.80
CA ASP A 108 -15.87 -11.09 3.50
C ASP A 108 -16.86 -10.23 2.68
N LYS A 109 -17.38 -9.15 3.28
CA LYS A 109 -18.25 -8.20 2.58
C LYS A 109 -17.43 -7.21 1.76
N VAL A 110 -17.56 -7.35 0.44
CA VAL A 110 -16.79 -6.58 -0.55
C VAL A 110 -17.72 -5.80 -1.47
N PHE A 111 -17.40 -4.54 -1.72
CA PHE A 111 -18.06 -3.66 -2.68
C PHE A 111 -17.08 -3.38 -3.82
N LYS A 112 -17.53 -3.68 -5.04
CA LYS A 112 -16.71 -3.49 -6.23
C LYS A 112 -16.64 -2.03 -6.61
N VAL A 113 -15.46 -1.58 -7.01
CA VAL A 113 -15.23 -0.33 -7.71
C VAL A 113 -14.93 -0.70 -9.15
N GLU A 114 -15.83 -0.36 -10.07
CA GLU A 114 -15.71 -0.75 -11.49
C GLU A 114 -15.55 0.51 -12.34
N SER A 115 -14.84 0.42 -13.46
CA SER A 115 -14.72 1.56 -14.38
C SER A 115 -16.04 1.82 -15.10
N ALA A 116 -16.45 3.09 -15.18
CA ALA A 116 -17.65 3.51 -15.91
C ALA A 116 -17.43 3.63 -17.43
N ARG A 117 -16.17 3.71 -17.88
CA ARG A 117 -15.82 3.96 -19.29
C ARG A 117 -14.51 3.29 -19.70
N SER A 118 -14.26 3.24 -21.00
CA SER A 118 -12.95 2.85 -21.52
C SER A 118 -11.94 4.00 -21.45
N GLY A 119 -10.67 3.66 -21.28
CA GLY A 119 -9.54 4.59 -21.38
C GLY A 119 -8.38 4.16 -20.50
N PHE A 120 -7.49 5.10 -20.21
CA PHE A 120 -6.37 4.93 -19.30
C PHE A 120 -6.64 5.61 -17.96
N VAL A 121 -6.23 5.00 -16.86
CA VAL A 121 -6.20 5.66 -15.55
C VAL A 121 -5.18 6.79 -15.61
N ARG A 122 -5.66 8.03 -15.60
CA ARG A 122 -4.81 9.23 -15.76
C ARG A 122 -4.40 9.85 -14.43
N ARG A 123 -5.31 9.85 -13.47
CA ARG A 123 -5.12 10.43 -12.15
C ARG A 123 -5.92 9.64 -11.13
N ILE A 124 -5.37 9.54 -9.93
CA ILE A 124 -6.06 9.01 -8.77
C ILE A 124 -6.03 10.10 -7.70
N ASN A 125 -7.20 10.51 -7.22
CA ASN A 125 -7.27 11.41 -6.06
C ASN A 125 -7.02 10.59 -4.78
N THR A 126 -5.75 10.42 -4.41
CA THR A 126 -5.33 9.63 -3.25
C THR A 126 -5.88 10.12 -1.93
N GLU A 127 -5.98 11.44 -1.77
CA GLU A 127 -6.61 12.06 -0.61
C GLU A 127 -8.08 11.62 -0.47
N GLU A 128 -8.82 11.65 -1.58
CA GLU A 128 -10.23 11.22 -1.57
C GLU A 128 -10.40 9.72 -1.31
N VAL A 129 -9.49 8.87 -1.81
CA VAL A 129 -9.46 7.44 -1.47
C VAL A 129 -9.27 7.25 0.04
N GLY A 130 -8.31 7.98 0.63
CA GLY A 130 -8.06 7.96 2.07
C GLY A 130 -9.27 8.43 2.88
N HIS A 131 -9.90 9.54 2.50
CA HIS A 131 -11.10 10.06 3.17
C HIS A 131 -12.29 9.10 3.06
N ALA A 132 -12.52 8.49 1.89
CA ALA A 132 -13.59 7.51 1.70
C ALA A 132 -13.43 6.29 2.63
N ILE A 133 -12.20 5.79 2.80
CA ILE A 133 -11.90 4.69 3.73
C ILE A 133 -12.01 5.13 5.19
N ALA A 134 -11.56 6.33 5.53
CA ALA A 134 -11.71 6.87 6.89
C ALA A 134 -13.20 6.98 7.29
N GLU A 135 -14.04 7.55 6.43
CA GLU A 135 -15.48 7.67 6.69
C GLU A 135 -16.21 6.32 6.68
N ALA A 136 -15.70 5.33 5.94
CA ALA A 136 -16.21 3.96 6.01
C ALA A 136 -15.91 3.27 7.36
N GLY A 137 -14.97 3.83 8.15
CA GLY A 137 -14.57 3.33 9.46
C GLY A 137 -13.13 2.83 9.54
N GLY A 138 -12.38 2.83 8.43
CA GLY A 138 -10.98 2.40 8.39
C GLY A 138 -9.98 3.42 8.94
N GLY A 139 -10.47 4.59 9.36
CA GLY A 139 -9.66 5.68 9.88
C GLY A 139 -10.47 6.57 10.82
N ARG A 140 -9.84 7.63 11.30
CA ARG A 140 -10.47 8.61 12.18
C ARG A 140 -10.86 9.84 11.39
N VAL A 141 -12.13 10.24 11.46
CA VAL A 141 -12.58 11.57 11.01
C VAL A 141 -12.49 12.56 12.17
N ARG A 142 -12.76 12.07 13.39
CA ARG A 142 -12.56 12.77 14.67
C ARG A 142 -11.61 11.97 15.56
N VAL A 143 -10.97 12.65 16.50
CA VAL A 143 -9.94 12.06 17.39
C VAL A 143 -10.50 10.88 18.19
N GLU A 144 -11.77 10.97 18.57
CA GLU A 144 -12.48 9.98 19.38
C GLU A 144 -13.03 8.77 18.60
N ASP A 145 -12.96 8.77 17.26
CA ASP A 145 -13.52 7.70 16.44
C ASP A 145 -12.79 6.37 16.69
N GLN A 146 -13.57 5.30 16.83
CA GLN A 146 -13.06 3.94 16.80
C GLN A 146 -12.78 3.52 15.36
N ILE A 147 -11.63 2.89 15.15
CA ILE A 147 -11.23 2.36 13.86
C ILE A 147 -11.69 0.91 13.77
N ASP A 148 -12.33 0.55 12.66
CA ASP A 148 -12.55 -0.82 12.25
C ASP A 148 -11.37 -1.26 11.34
N PRO A 149 -10.45 -2.12 11.84
CA PRO A 149 -9.29 -2.53 11.06
C PRO A 149 -9.64 -3.39 9.84
N ALA A 150 -10.86 -3.93 9.79
CA ALA A 150 -11.37 -4.73 8.67
C ALA A 150 -11.68 -3.88 7.43
N VAL A 151 -11.89 -2.58 7.62
CA VAL A 151 -12.22 -1.66 6.54
C VAL A 151 -10.97 -1.28 5.76
N GLY A 152 -11.07 -1.34 4.43
CA GLY A 152 -9.99 -0.95 3.54
C GLY A 152 -10.37 -1.04 2.07
N PHE A 153 -9.48 -0.53 1.22
CA PHE A 153 -9.56 -0.60 -0.23
C PHE A 153 -8.34 -1.34 -0.77
N VAL A 154 -8.55 -2.16 -1.80
CA VAL A 154 -7.47 -2.80 -2.56
C VAL A 154 -7.65 -2.42 -4.03
N SER A 155 -6.71 -1.65 -4.56
CA SER A 155 -6.67 -1.28 -5.98
C SER A 155 -6.18 -2.45 -6.83
N GLU A 156 -6.82 -2.68 -7.98
CA GLU A 156 -6.36 -3.62 -9.03
C GLU A 156 -5.61 -2.89 -10.15
N VAL A 157 -5.74 -1.55 -10.22
CA VAL A 157 -5.15 -0.74 -11.29
C VAL A 157 -4.30 0.39 -10.74
N LYS A 158 -3.37 0.88 -11.56
CA LYS A 158 -2.45 1.99 -11.34
C LYS A 158 -2.63 3.05 -12.43
N ILE A 159 -2.06 4.23 -12.19
CA ILE A 159 -1.94 5.27 -13.22
C ILE A 159 -1.16 4.68 -14.41
N GLY A 160 -1.73 4.82 -15.60
CA GLY A 160 -1.19 4.24 -16.85
C GLY A 160 -1.93 3.00 -17.34
N ASP A 161 -2.66 2.30 -16.46
CA ASP A 161 -3.38 1.07 -16.85
C ASP A 161 -4.59 1.38 -17.73
N GLU A 162 -4.83 0.52 -18.72
CA GLU A 162 -6.03 0.56 -19.57
C GLU A 162 -7.19 -0.16 -18.87
N VAL A 163 -8.38 0.44 -18.92
CA VAL A 163 -9.62 -0.12 -18.38
C VAL A 163 -10.75 0.02 -19.40
N ARG A 164 -11.75 -0.84 -19.27
CA ARG A 164 -13.02 -0.86 -20.03
C ARG A 164 -14.22 -0.75 -19.08
N PRO A 165 -15.43 -0.45 -19.57
CA PRO A 165 -16.61 -0.46 -18.73
C PRO A 165 -16.78 -1.79 -17.99
N SER A 166 -17.03 -1.72 -16.70
CA SER A 166 -17.15 -2.87 -15.78
C SER A 166 -15.83 -3.59 -15.44
N ASP A 167 -14.68 -3.14 -15.95
CA ASP A 167 -13.39 -3.64 -15.46
C ASP A 167 -13.19 -3.22 -14.00
N MET A 168 -12.57 -4.09 -13.22
CA MET A 168 -12.33 -3.87 -11.80
C MET A 168 -11.25 -2.79 -11.60
N ILE A 169 -11.61 -1.68 -10.95
CA ILE A 169 -10.65 -0.71 -10.42
C ILE A 169 -10.11 -1.19 -9.07
N GLY A 170 -10.96 -1.76 -8.24
CA GLY A 170 -10.58 -2.26 -6.93
C GLY A 170 -11.77 -2.71 -6.09
N SER A 171 -11.48 -3.07 -4.85
CA SER A 171 -12.44 -3.66 -3.91
C SER A 171 -12.41 -2.95 -2.58
N VAL A 172 -13.59 -2.51 -2.10
CA VAL A 172 -13.77 -1.97 -0.75
C VAL A 172 -14.26 -3.08 0.18
N TYR A 173 -13.51 -3.35 1.22
CA TYR A 173 -13.86 -4.25 2.31
C TYR A 173 -14.58 -3.42 3.39
N CYS A 174 -15.84 -3.74 3.69
CA CYS A 174 -16.59 -3.05 4.74
C CYS A 174 -17.76 -3.92 5.25
N ALA A 175 -17.91 -4.08 6.56
CA ALA A 175 -19.01 -4.87 7.12
C ALA A 175 -20.38 -4.15 7.02
N ASP A 176 -20.38 -2.83 6.97
CA ASP A 176 -21.56 -1.98 6.84
C ASP A 176 -21.91 -1.75 5.37
N LEU A 177 -23.15 -2.11 4.99
CA LEU A 177 -23.59 -2.06 3.60
C LEU A 177 -23.65 -0.64 3.02
N ASN A 178 -24.15 0.31 3.81
CA ASN A 178 -24.35 1.67 3.34
C ASN A 178 -23.00 2.40 3.23
N ARG A 179 -22.14 2.27 4.25
CA ARG A 179 -20.79 2.85 4.24
C ARG A 179 -19.94 2.27 3.12
N GLY A 180 -19.98 0.96 2.92
CA GLY A 180 -19.25 0.29 1.83
C GLY A 180 -19.68 0.77 0.45
N GLN A 181 -21.00 0.89 0.19
CA GLN A 181 -21.52 1.42 -1.07
C GLN A 181 -21.12 2.88 -1.31
N VAL A 182 -21.22 3.73 -0.28
CA VAL A 182 -20.82 5.15 -0.38
C VAL A 182 -19.33 5.26 -0.66
N ALA A 183 -18.48 4.50 0.04
CA ALA A 183 -17.04 4.51 -0.17
C ALA A 183 -16.66 4.03 -1.58
N ALA A 184 -17.28 2.95 -2.06
CA ALA A 184 -17.03 2.45 -3.41
C ALA A 184 -17.37 3.49 -4.49
N ALA A 185 -18.49 4.19 -4.36
CA ALA A 185 -18.88 5.25 -5.29
C ALA A 185 -17.91 6.45 -5.26
N ARG A 186 -17.48 6.86 -4.05
CA ARG A 186 -16.49 7.93 -3.89
C ARG A 186 -15.14 7.57 -4.48
N ILE A 187 -14.67 6.35 -4.23
CA ILE A 187 -13.41 5.83 -4.79
C ILE A 187 -13.51 5.73 -6.31
N GLN A 188 -14.64 5.27 -6.88
CA GLN A 188 -14.83 5.27 -8.33
C GLN A 188 -14.66 6.69 -8.91
N ALA A 189 -15.26 7.70 -8.27
CA ALA A 189 -15.14 9.10 -8.69
C ALA A 189 -13.73 9.70 -8.49
N ALA A 190 -12.90 9.09 -7.63
CA ALA A 190 -11.52 9.49 -7.43
C ALA A 190 -10.58 9.07 -8.58
N TYR A 191 -11.00 8.13 -9.44
CA TYR A 191 -10.23 7.65 -10.59
C TYR A 191 -10.65 8.40 -11.86
N GLU A 192 -9.71 9.18 -12.41
CA GLU A 192 -9.91 9.90 -13.65
C GLU A 192 -9.48 9.04 -14.84
N ILE A 193 -10.44 8.62 -15.67
CA ILE A 193 -10.19 7.80 -16.86
C ILE A 193 -10.22 8.70 -18.12
N GLY A 194 -9.13 8.70 -18.90
CA GLY A 194 -8.98 9.53 -20.11
C GLY A 194 -8.51 8.75 -21.33
N ASP A 195 -8.61 9.34 -22.52
CA ASP A 195 -8.38 8.61 -23.79
C ASP A 195 -6.89 8.40 -24.13
N GLN A 196 -6.00 9.15 -23.48
CA GLN A 196 -4.56 9.11 -23.72
C GLN A 196 -3.83 8.62 -22.49
N SER A 197 -2.86 7.74 -22.70
CA SER A 197 -1.96 7.27 -21.64
C SER A 197 -1.21 8.47 -21.03
N PRO A 198 -1.15 8.59 -19.69
CA PRO A 198 -0.44 9.66 -19.01
C PRO A 198 1.08 9.45 -19.05
N GLU A 199 1.84 10.51 -18.80
CA GLU A 199 3.25 10.38 -18.47
C GLU A 199 3.38 9.81 -17.05
N LEU A 200 4.20 8.77 -16.89
CA LEU A 200 4.42 8.15 -15.59
C LEU A 200 5.46 8.94 -14.79
N LEU A 201 5.14 9.19 -13.53
CA LEU A 201 6.03 9.91 -12.62
C LEU A 201 7.04 8.96 -11.97
N LEU A 202 8.22 9.51 -11.66
CA LEU A 202 9.22 8.79 -10.89
C LEU A 202 8.76 8.59 -9.45
N LEU A 203 8.94 7.36 -8.94
CA LEU A 203 8.65 7.01 -7.54
C LEU A 203 9.47 7.85 -6.55
N ILE A 204 10.75 8.08 -6.85
CA ILE A 204 11.64 8.96 -6.07
C ILE A 204 12.04 10.12 -6.99
N LYS A 205 11.62 11.33 -6.62
CA LYS A 205 11.81 12.55 -7.41
C LYS A 205 13.13 13.25 -7.05
N GLU A 206 13.46 13.25 -5.76
CA GLU A 206 14.65 13.93 -5.25
C GLU A 206 15.15 13.28 -3.96
N VAL A 207 16.46 13.41 -3.74
CA VAL A 207 17.17 13.01 -2.52
C VAL A 207 17.87 14.24 -1.96
N ILE A 208 17.64 14.52 -0.68
CA ILE A 208 18.18 15.68 0.02
C ILE A 208 19.09 15.20 1.14
N ASP A 209 20.35 15.63 1.11
CA ASP A 209 21.35 15.35 2.15
C ASP A 209 21.36 16.46 3.21
N GLY A 210 21.46 16.07 4.49
CA GLY A 210 21.53 17.00 5.64
C GLY A 210 22.60 16.68 6.67
#